data_AF-A0A529LHM9-F1
#
_entry.id   AF-A0A529LHM9-F1
#
_cell.length_a   1.000
_cell.length_b   1.000
_cell.length_c   1.000
_cell.angle_alpha   90.00
_cell.angle_beta   90.00
_cell.angle_gamma   90.00
#
_symmetry.space_group_name_H-M   'P 1'
#
loop_
_entity.id
_entity.type
_entity.pdbx_description
1 polymer ?
#
loop_
_entity_poly.entity_id
_entity_poly.type
_entity_poly.pdbx_seq_one_letter_code
_entity_poly.pdbx_strand_id
1 'polypeptide(L)' 'MYTRILGFAAVAACLAMPVSAAVALGDAAGSYSISPANSSIRFSIGKVGGGGLNGAFARFKGSIRIDNSDV' A
#
# COMPACT_ATOMS: atom_id res chain seq x y z
N MET A 1 44.07 -10.70 -12.21
CA MET A 1 43.47 -10.55 -10.85
C MET A 1 42.21 -9.67 -10.79
N TYR A 2 41.79 -8.98 -11.86
CA TYR A 2 40.64 -8.05 -11.82
C TYR A 2 39.26 -8.71 -12.07
N THR A 3 39.20 -9.80 -12.84
CA THR A 3 37.95 -10.52 -13.15
C THR A 3 37.28 -11.11 -11.91
N ARG A 4 38.06 -11.52 -10.90
CA ARG A 4 37.54 -12.09 -9.66
C ARG A 4 36.89 -11.00 -8.79
N ILE A 5 37.50 -9.82 -8.73
CA ILE A 5 37.03 -8.68 -7.93
C ILE A 5 35.74 -8.08 -8.51
N LEU A 6 35.66 -7.98 -9.85
CA LEU A 6 34.43 -7.56 -10.54
C LEU A 6 33.27 -8.55 -10.30
N GLY A 7 33.56 -9.86 -10.26
CA GLY A 7 32.56 -10.88 -9.92
C GLY A 7 32.03 -10.77 -8.49
N PHE A 8 32.91 -10.53 -7.50
CA PHE A 8 32.48 -10.32 -6.11
C PHE A 8 31.66 -9.04 -5.91
N ALA A 9 32.03 -7.95 -6.60
CA ALA A 9 31.27 -6.70 -6.56
C ALA A 9 29.86 -6.84 -7.14
N ALA A 10 29.70 -7.61 -8.22
CA ALA A 10 28.39 -7.89 -8.82
C ALA A 10 27.50 -8.73 -7.88
N VAL A 11 28.05 -9.72 -7.19
CA VAL A 11 27.29 -10.52 -6.21
C VAL A 11 26.85 -9.68 -5.00
N ALA A 12 27.72 -8.81 -4.49
CA ALA A 12 27.38 -7.91 -3.39
C ALA A 12 26.26 -6.93 -3.76
N ALA A 13 26.24 -6.44 -5.01
CA ALA A 13 25.16 -5.57 -5.50
C ALA A 13 23.81 -6.30 -5.61
N CYS A 14 23.79 -7.59 -5.97
CA CYS A 14 22.56 -8.39 -5.99
C CYS A 14 21.99 -8.66 -4.58
N LEU A 15 22.84 -8.74 -3.56
CA LEU A 15 22.43 -8.94 -2.15
C LEU A 15 21.93 -7.66 -1.47
N ALA A 16 22.21 -6.49 -2.05
CA ALA A 16 21.78 -5.20 -1.53
C ALA A 16 20.37 -4.79 -1.99
N MET A 17 19.66 -5.65 -2.73
CA MET A 17 18.30 -5.37 -3.16
C MET A 17 17.37 -5.41 -1.95
N PRO A 18 16.61 -4.34 -1.66
CA PRO A 18 15.64 -4.35 -0.58
C PRO A 18 14.56 -5.38 -0.90
N VAL A 19 14.50 -6.45 -0.11
CA VAL A 19 13.36 -7.38 -0.14
C VAL A 19 12.17 -6.62 0.44
N SER A 20 11.25 -6.22 -0.44
CA SER A 20 9.92 -5.79 -0.01
C SER A 20 9.10 -7.06 0.16
N ALA A 21 9.02 -7.56 1.41
CA ALA A 21 8.08 -8.61 1.73
C ALA A 21 6.68 -8.02 1.63
N ALA A 22 5.86 -8.55 0.72
CA ALA A 22 4.43 -8.29 0.77
C ALA A 22 3.92 -8.80 2.12
N VAL A 23 3.37 -7.89 2.93
CA VAL A 23 2.67 -8.30 4.15
C VAL A 23 1.52 -9.19 3.71
N ALA A 24 1.52 -10.45 4.16
CA ALA A 24 0.37 -11.31 3.97
C ALA A 24 -0.82 -10.68 4.71
N LEU A 25 -1.90 -10.37 4.01
CA LEU A 25 -3.10 -9.81 4.66
C LEU A 25 -3.65 -10.72 5.76
N GLY A 26 -3.39 -12.02 5.65
CA GLY A 26 -3.70 -13.01 6.67
C GLY A 26 -3.04 -12.78 8.02
N ASP A 27 -1.78 -12.32 8.04
CA ASP A 27 -1.09 -11.93 9.29
C ASP A 27 -1.62 -10.63 9.88
N ALA A 28 -2.38 -9.86 9.11
CA ALA A 28 -3.09 -8.65 9.53
C ALA A 28 -4.59 -8.93 9.83
N ALA A 29 -4.96 -10.18 10.10
CA ALA A 29 -6.32 -10.50 10.52
C ALA A 29 -6.68 -9.80 11.83
N GLY A 30 -7.89 -9.24 11.90
CA GLY A 30 -8.32 -8.50 13.08
C GLY A 30 -9.42 -7.48 12.81
N SER A 31 -9.70 -6.68 13.83
CA SER A 31 -10.66 -5.57 13.79
C SER A 31 -9.95 -4.24 14.01
N TYR A 32 -10.17 -3.31 13.10
CA TYR A 32 -9.48 -2.03 13.04
C TYR A 32 -10.50 -0.89 13.09
N SER A 33 -10.25 0.11 13.93
CA SER A 33 -11.02 1.36 13.91
C SER A 33 -10.46 2.29 12.85
N ILE A 34 -11.33 2.91 12.05
CA ILE A 34 -10.90 3.90 11.05
C ILE A 34 -10.50 5.18 11.79
N SER A 35 -9.25 5.61 11.60
CA SER A 35 -8.73 6.87 12.16
C SER A 35 -9.17 8.07 11.31
N PRO A 36 -9.98 9.01 11.84
CA PRO A 36 -10.40 10.18 11.08
C PRO A 36 -9.25 11.10 10.66
N ALA A 37 -8.16 11.11 11.43
CA ALA A 37 -7.00 11.96 11.16
C ALA A 37 -6.12 11.47 10.01
N ASN A 38 -6.17 10.16 9.70
CA ASN A 38 -5.27 9.53 8.73
C ASN A 38 -6.03 8.73 7.66
N SER A 39 -7.32 9.00 7.48
CA SER A 39 -8.16 8.36 6.48
C SER A 39 -8.98 9.40 5.73
N SER A 40 -9.46 9.07 4.53
CA SER A 40 -10.37 9.95 3.79
C SER A 40 -11.32 9.13 2.95
N ILE A 41 -12.60 9.50 2.93
CA ILE A 41 -13.59 8.96 2.00
C ILE A 41 -13.82 10.01 0.92
N ARG A 42 -13.43 9.68 -0.32
CA ARG A 42 -13.43 10.61 -1.46
C ARG A 42 -14.48 10.19 -2.47
N PHE A 43 -15.05 11.17 -3.17
CA PHE A 43 -15.95 10.93 -4.30
C PHE A 43 -15.48 11.70 -5.53
N SER A 44 -15.80 11.14 -6.69
CA SER A 44 -15.61 11.76 -8.00
C SER A 44 -16.85 11.50 -8.84
N ILE A 45 -17.39 12.56 -9.43
CA ILE A 45 -18.55 12.50 -10.32
C ILE A 45 -18.11 13.06 -11.66
N GLY A 46 -18.00 12.16 -12.64
CA GLY A 46 -17.78 12.55 -14.03
C GLY A 46 -18.99 13.29 -14.60
N LYS A 47 -18.74 14.29 -15.45
CA LYS A 47 -19.78 15.02 -16.18
C LYS A 47 -19.45 14.99 -17.67
N VAL A 48 -20.44 14.61 -18.49
CA VAL A 48 -20.32 14.71 -19.95
C VAL A 48 -20.09 16.18 -20.34
N GLY A 49 -19.09 16.44 -21.19
CA GLY A 49 -18.66 17.79 -21.54
C GLY A 49 -17.62 18.44 -20.60
N GLY A 50 -17.04 17.68 -19.64
CA GLY A 50 -15.86 18.11 -18.86
C GLY A 50 -16.17 18.90 -17.58
N GLY A 51 -15.22 18.97 -16.64
CA GLY A 51 -15.38 19.67 -15.36
C GLY A 51 -16.23 18.92 -14.34
N GLY A 52 -15.89 17.66 -14.05
CA GLY A 52 -16.56 16.85 -13.03
C GLY A 52 -16.42 17.44 -11.61
N LEU A 53 -17.14 16.84 -10.65
CA LEU A 53 -17.14 17.24 -9.24
C LEU A 53 -16.31 16.25 -8.43
N ASN A 54 -15.34 16.76 -7.67
CA ASN A 54 -14.55 15.96 -6.74
C ASN A 54 -14.73 16.51 -5.32
N GLY A 55 -14.72 15.62 -4.34
CA GLY A 55 -14.77 16.03 -2.94
C GLY A 55 -14.43 14.91 -1.97
N ALA A 56 -14.53 15.23 -0.68
CA ALA A 56 -14.33 14.30 0.42
C ALA A 56 -15.34 14.58 1.53
N PHE A 57 -15.72 13.54 2.25
CA PHE A 57 -16.55 13.68 3.44
C PHE A 57 -15.71 14.22 4.60
N ALA A 58 -16.10 15.36 5.16
CA ALA A 58 -15.39 16.00 6.27
C ALA A 58 -15.48 15.19 7.59
N ARG A 59 -16.50 14.34 7.73
CA ARG A 59 -16.72 13.52 8.92
C ARG A 59 -17.11 12.11 8.50
N PHE A 60 -16.46 11.12 9.08
CA PHE A 60 -16.75 9.71 8.92
C PHE A 60 -16.30 8.95 10.18
N LYS A 61 -16.87 7.76 10.38
CA LYS A 61 -16.49 6.82 11.43
C LYS A 61 -16.83 5.42 10.94
N GLY A 62 -16.02 4.43 11.28
CA GLY A 62 -16.30 3.04 10.96
C GLY A 62 -15.20 2.11 11.46
N SER A 63 -15.35 0.83 11.17
CA SER A 63 -14.37 -0.21 11.42
C SER A 63 -14.15 -1.08 10.18
N ILE A 64 -12.98 -1.69 10.08
CA ILE A 64 -12.61 -2.65 9.05
C ILE A 64 -12.31 -3.97 9.75
N ARG A 65 -12.81 -5.08 9.20
CA ARG A 65 -12.51 -6.42 9.67
C ARG A 65 -11.78 -7.16 8.55
N ILE A 66 -10.66 -7.76 8.88
CA ILE A 66 -9.87 -8.59 7.97
C ILE A 66 -9.97 -10.02 8.50
N ASP A 67 -10.53 -10.92 7.69
CA ASP A 67 -10.71 -12.32 8.02
C ASP A 67 -9.66 -13.14 7.28
N ASN A 68 -8.78 -13.84 7.98
CA ASN A 68 -7.71 -14.63 7.36
C ASN A 68 -8.19 -15.70 6.36
N SER A 69 -9.45 -16.14 6.47
CA SER A 69 -10.06 -17.12 5.57
C SER A 69 -10.60 -16.51 4.26
N ASP A 70 -10.61 -15.18 4.13
CA ASP A 70 -11.17 -14.41 3.02
C ASP A 70 -10.30 -13.14 2.78
N VAL A 71 -9.06 -13.36 2.30
CA VAL A 71 -8.06 -12.32 1.98
C VAL A 71 -7.50 -12.47 0.57
#